data_AF-A0A804PEP1-F1
#
_entry.id   AF-A0A804PEP1-F1
#
_cell.length_a   1.000
_cell.length_b   1.000
_cell.length_c   1.000
_cell.angle_alpha   90.00
_cell.angle_beta   90.00
_cell.angle_gamma   90.00
#
_symmetry.space_group_name_H-M   'P 1'
#
loop_
_entity.id
_entity.type
_entity.pdbx_description
1 polymer ?
#
loop_
_entity_poly.entity_id
_entity_poly.type
_entity_poly.pdbx_seq_one_letter_code
_entity_poly.pdbx_strand_id
1 'polypeptide(L)' 'LVIEQETFPHDALEATAWTADGLIMVACHKKYKHIQGVQFHPESIITPEGKKIILNFIIFIEELEKQRS' A
#
# COMPACT_ATOMS: atom_id res chain seq x y z
N LEU A 1 -12.84 -8.43 -6.24
CA LEU A 1 -12.31 -8.96 -4.97
C LEU A 1 -12.17 -7.78 -4.02
N VAL A 2 -12.61 -7.95 -2.77
CA VAL A 2 -12.50 -6.93 -1.72
C VAL A 2 -11.93 -7.64 -0.49
N ILE A 3 -11.12 -6.92 0.28
CA ILE A 3 -10.59 -7.42 1.55
C ILE A 3 -11.73 -7.48 2.57
N GLU A 4 -12.02 -8.66 3.09
CA GLU A 4 -12.96 -8.86 4.20
C GLU A 4 -12.35 -8.32 5.50
N GLN A 5 -13.13 -7.54 6.25
CA GLN A 5 -12.63 -6.94 7.49
C GLN A 5 -12.48 -7.99 8.59
N GLU A 6 -13.39 -8.98 8.63
CA GLU A 6 -13.47 -10.00 9.68
C GLU A 6 -12.26 -10.95 9.66
N THR A 7 -11.69 -11.17 8.48
CA THR A 7 -10.55 -12.07 8.26
C THR A 7 -9.25 -11.32 8.00
N PHE A 8 -9.24 -9.99 8.15
CA PHE A 8 -8.04 -9.19 7.94
C PHE A 8 -6.99 -9.53 9.01
N PRO A 9 -5.75 -9.90 8.63
CA PRO A 9 -4.72 -10.35 9.57
C PRO A 9 -4.10 -9.14 10.30
N HIS A 10 -4.81 -8.61 11.29
CA HIS A 10 -4.42 -7.44 12.07
C HIS A 10 -3.13 -7.64 12.87
N ASP A 11 -2.66 -8.86 13.07
CA ASP A 11 -1.37 -9.16 13.71
C ASP A 11 -0.18 -8.84 12.79
N ALA A 12 -0.33 -9.07 11.48
CA ALA A 12 0.73 -8.89 10.49
C ALA A 12 0.59 -7.60 9.66
N LEU A 13 -0.64 -7.21 9.34
CA LEU A 13 -0.95 -6.11 8.43
C LEU A 13 -1.67 -4.95 9.15
N GLU A 14 -1.47 -3.76 8.60
CA GLU A 14 -2.13 -2.52 9.00
C GLU A 14 -2.81 -1.92 7.77
N ALA A 15 -4.12 -1.68 7.83
CA ALA A 15 -4.81 -0.94 6.78
C ALA A 15 -4.44 0.55 6.88
N THR A 16 -4.17 1.18 5.75
CA THR A 16 -3.68 2.57 5.68
C THR A 16 -4.51 3.48 4.80
N ALA A 17 -5.44 2.92 4.01
CA ALA A 17 -6.44 3.70 3.28
C ALA A 17 -7.74 2.92 3.13
N TRP A 18 -8.85 3.65 3.16
CA TRP A 18 -10.20 3.11 3.07
C TRP A 18 -11.08 3.97 2.18
N THR A 19 -12.14 3.39 1.64
CA THR A 19 -13.25 4.13 1.04
C THR A 19 -14.13 4.77 2.13
N ALA A 20 -15.05 5.65 1.74
CA ALA A 20 -15.98 6.31 2.66
C ALA A 20 -16.93 5.33 3.39
N ASP A 21 -17.23 4.19 2.77
CA ASP A 21 -18.01 3.08 3.33
C ASP A 21 -17.13 2.05 4.09
N GLY A 22 -15.84 2.32 4.26
CA GLY A 22 -14.93 1.55 5.12
C GLY A 22 -14.22 0.37 4.44
N LEU A 23 -14.33 0.20 3.13
CA LEU A 23 -13.60 -0.86 2.42
C LEU A 23 -12.10 -0.57 2.46
N ILE A 24 -11.29 -1.57 2.82
CA ILE A 24 -9.83 -1.44 2.87
C ILE A 24 -9.30 -1.37 1.43
N MET A 25 -8.59 -0.28 1.11
CA MET A 25 -8.00 -0.05 -0.21
C MET A 25 -6.49 -0.20 -0.22
N VAL A 26 -5.83 0.00 0.92
CA VAL A 26 -4.38 -0.13 1.06
C VAL A 26 -4.05 -0.80 2.39
N ALA A 27 -3.10 -1.73 2.37
CA ALA A 27 -2.54 -2.35 3.57
C ALA A 27 -1.01 -2.41 3.50
N CYS A 28 -0.36 -2.25 4.64
CA CYS A 28 1.09 -2.33 4.80
C CYS A 28 1.44 -3.41 5.82
N HIS A 29 2.52 -4.16 5.56
CA HIS A 29 3.02 -5.12 6.54
C HIS A 29 3.65 -4.38 7.72
N LYS A 30 3.28 -4.75 8.96
CA LYS A 30 3.74 -4.10 10.20
C LYS A 30 5.26 -4.20 10.39
N LYS A 31 5.83 -5.40 10.22
CA LYS A 31 7.28 -5.66 10.28
C LYS A 31 8.05 -5.20 9.02
N TYR A 32 7.58 -5.58 7.84
CA TYR A 32 8.28 -5.33 6.58
C TYR A 32 7.66 -4.14 5.84
N LYS A 33 8.00 -2.91 6.24
CA LYS A 33 7.33 -1.69 5.72
C LYS A 33 7.43 -1.48 4.20
N HIS A 34 8.39 -2.13 3.54
CA HIS A 34 8.52 -2.17 2.07
C HIS A 34 7.43 -3.02 1.38
N ILE A 35 6.71 -3.86 2.12
CA ILE A 35 5.59 -4.65 1.61
C ILE A 35 4.30 -3.86 1.81
N GLN A 36 3.73 -3.41 0.70
CA GLN A 36 2.47 -2.67 0.63
C GLN A 36 1.60 -3.28 -0.47
N GLY A 37 0.28 -3.36 -0.22
CA GLY A 37 -0.71 -3.84 -1.17
C GLY A 37 -1.78 -2.76 -1.39
N VAL A 38 -2.21 -2.62 -2.64
CA VAL A 38 -3.28 -1.69 -3.06
C VAL A 38 -4.36 -2.47 -3.80
N GLN A 39 -5.63 -2.07 -3.63
CA GLN A 39 -6.78 -2.76 -4.24
C GLN A 39 -7.10 -2.24 -5.66
N PHE A 40 -6.61 -1.05 -6.01
CA PHE A 40 -6.75 -0.44 -7.34
C PHE A 40 -5.55 -0.74 -8.23
N HIS A 41 -5.62 -0.30 -9.49
CA HIS A 41 -4.59 -0.51 -10.52
C HIS A 41 -3.71 0.75 -10.70
N PRO A 42 -2.69 0.99 -9.86
CA PRO A 42 -1.81 2.17 -9.97
C PRO A 42 -1.00 2.20 -11.26
N GLU A 43 -0.86 1.06 -11.95
CA GLU A 43 -0.21 0.92 -13.24
C GLU A 43 -0.99 1.55 -14.39
N SER A 44 -2.24 1.96 -14.16
CA SER A 44 -3.07 2.60 -15.18
C SER A 44 -2.45 3.94 -15.59
N ILE A 45 -1.66 3.93 -16.67
CA ILE A 45 -0.85 5.05 -17.19
C ILE A 45 -1.67 6.33 -17.43
N ILE A 46 -2.98 6.18 -17.62
CA ILE A 46 -3.93 7.25 -17.93
C ILE A 46 -4.19 8.15 -16.71
N THR A 47 -3.96 7.69 -15.47
CA THR A 47 -4.18 8.52 -14.28
C THR A 47 -2.86 9.15 -13.80
N PRO A 48 -2.79 10.49 -13.64
CA PRO A 48 -1.63 11.17 -13.06
C PRO A 48 -1.24 10.61 -11.67
N GLU A 49 -2.24 10.16 -10.91
CA GLU A 49 -2.10 9.64 -9.56
C GLU A 49 -1.36 8.30 -9.55
N GLY A 50 -1.58 7.44 -10.54
CA GLY A 50 -0.91 6.14 -10.65
C GLY A 50 0.61 6.29 -10.73
N LYS A 51 1.09 7.19 -11.61
CA LYS A 51 2.52 7.54 -11.73
C LYS A 51 3.08 8.08 -10.42
N LYS A 52 2.31 8.92 -9.72
CA LYS A 52 2.73 9.49 -8.43
C LYS A 52 2.87 8.41 -7.36
N ILE A 53 1.94 7.46 -7.29
CA ILE A 53 1.98 6.35 -6.31
C ILE A 53 3.21 5.49 -6.55
N ILE A 54 3.49 5.12 -7.80
CA ILE A 54 4.68 4.34 -8.16
C ILE A 54 5.96 5.11 -7.81
N LEU A 55 6.05 6.40 -8.14
CA LEU A 55 7.21 7.22 -7.81
C LEU A 55 7.43 7.32 -6.30
N ASN A 56 6.36 7.53 -5.53
CA ASN A 56 6.44 7.55 -4.07
C ASN A 56 6.95 6.22 -3.50
N PHE A 57 6.50 5.09 -4.06
CA PHE A 57 7.00 3.78 -3.65
C PHE A 57 8.49 3.63 -3.94
N ILE A 58 8.97 4.04 -5.12
CA ILE A 58 10.39 4.00 -5.47
C ILE A 58 11.22 4.83 -4.49
N ILE A 59 10.85 6.11 -4.28
CA ILE A 59 11.55 7.01 -3.34
C ILE A 59 11.60 6.40 -1.93
N PHE A 60 10.50 5.79 -1.49
CA PHE A 60 10.43 5.13 -0.19
C PHE A 60 11.39 3.94 -0.08
N ILE A 61 11.48 3.10 -1.13
CA ILE A 61 12.44 1.98 -1.16
C ILE A 61 13.88 2.48 -1.14
N GLU A 62 14.21 3.49 -1.95
CA GLU A 62 15.56 4.08 -1.98
C GLU A 62 15.96 4.62 -0.59
N GLU A 63 15.05 5.26 0.12
CA GLU A 63 15.29 5.76 1.47
C GLU A 63 15.48 4.62 2.49
N LEU A 64 14.67 3.56 2.39
CA LEU A 64 14.86 2.36 3.22
C LEU A 64 16.21 1.67 2.95
N GLU A 65 16.68 1.66 1.71
CA GLU A 65 17.97 1.07 1.36
C GLU A 65 19.14 1.87 1.92
N LYS A 66 19.08 3.22 1.87
CA LYS A 66 20.10 4.09 2.48
C LYS A 66 20.25 3.87 3.98
N GLN A 67 19.14 3.59 4.68
CA GLN A 67 19.17 3.33 6.13
C GLN A 67 19.79 1.96 6.48
N ARG A 68 20.00 1.08 5.50
CA ARG A 68 20.59 -0.25 5.70
C ARG A 68 22.08 -0.30 5.40
N SER A 69 22.67 0.73 4.77
CA SER A 69 24.11 0.86 4.51
C SER A 69 24.82 1.60 5.63
#